data_AF-A0A5J4Z1Q5-F1
#
_entry.id   AF-A0A5J4Z1Q5-F1
#
_cell.length_a   1.000
_cell.length_b   1.000
_cell.length_c   1.000
_cell.angle_alpha   90.00
_cell.angle_beta   90.00
_cell.angle_gamma   90.00
#
_symmetry.space_group_name_H-M   'P 1'
#
loop_
_entity.id
_entity.type
_entity.pdbx_description
1 polymer ?
#
loop_
_entity_poly.entity_id
_entity_poly.type
_entity_poly.pdbx_seq_one_letter_code
_entity_poly.pdbx_strand_id
1 'polypeptide(L)'
;MSQALDTNAILHVATWGVSSLGEIAKERLDKDTLDGSFQVAARSHANAKALWNHWDASMNRLEELAKLLPRKKKQLRTRLAQDEVDYDPGERFLQIVGPTMEKLEDVCDTIAKKNDLIEDAFSDFEDAVDALAELIVYASRVPKPLDMNDLKTQCLPLISAINTVVEYKDDVKPRDPYLNHYVSIAEAASSLLWVISPTPVKHMNDFKRIVSIYTENILASYIELECDPIHSEYSQHLNDFMNILAEYVMREHGAGLKWNYTKGAVPLGYKAATALSVQNAHVLADFVLIREGSLQSVMYYSELIGGTLWKQMKSIDDVFKEEFKLICLAQTKQKPSSLAELKMLFMPTMHEISAVMKVADETPMDDRCDQHVRIVREAVSVLTWPVVEDITPLNYVVDIDSSLRPYYEKFQIYYSSAANNGHVHLLWLNAVKRLMRDLRFYVHVHAEYALEFGVGHTTEEVPDALKKRELAYEVATLKKKNADKVKHFKIGEKKGSMFGKSLAV
;
A
#
# COMPACT_ATOMS: atom_id res chain seq x y z
N MET A 1 -49.97 -16.02 -13.54
CA MET A 1 -49.22 -16.91 -14.45
C MET A 1 -48.20 -16.05 -15.17
N SER A 2 -46.91 -16.20 -14.80
CA SER A 2 -45.84 -16.68 -15.72
C SER A 2 -45.44 -15.60 -16.74
N GLN A 3 -44.22 -15.05 -16.79
CA GLN A 3 -42.90 -15.50 -16.37
C GLN A 3 -42.03 -14.25 -16.21
N ALA A 4 -41.37 -14.10 -15.06
CA ALA A 4 -40.22 -13.22 -14.95
C ALA A 4 -39.09 -13.87 -15.76
N LEU A 5 -38.71 -13.27 -16.88
CA LEU A 5 -37.49 -13.65 -17.59
C LEU A 5 -36.30 -13.16 -16.75
N ASP A 6 -35.61 -14.14 -16.18
CA ASP A 6 -34.46 -13.99 -15.31
C ASP A 6 -33.30 -13.32 -16.06
N THR A 7 -33.02 -12.07 -15.72
CA THR A 7 -31.92 -11.27 -16.27
C THR A 7 -30.54 -11.92 -16.05
N ASN A 8 -30.40 -12.82 -15.07
CA ASN A 8 -29.17 -13.58 -14.87
C ASN A 8 -28.95 -14.67 -15.92
N ALA A 9 -30.02 -15.23 -16.52
CA ALA A 9 -29.90 -16.21 -17.59
C ALA A 9 -29.36 -15.60 -18.89
N ILE A 10 -29.69 -14.32 -19.16
CA ILE A 10 -29.24 -13.61 -20.36
C ILE A 10 -27.74 -13.27 -20.27
N LEU A 11 -27.23 -12.94 -19.09
CA LEU A 11 -25.80 -12.67 -18.88
C LEU A 11 -24.93 -13.94 -18.95
N HIS A 12 -25.45 -15.07 -18.47
CA HIS A 12 -24.74 -16.37 -18.55
C HIS A 12 -24.68 -16.92 -19.98
N VAL A 13 -25.72 -16.73 -20.79
CA VAL A 13 -25.72 -17.15 -22.21
C VAL A 13 -24.81 -16.26 -23.06
N ALA A 14 -24.73 -14.96 -22.77
CA ALA A 14 -23.88 -14.03 -23.52
C ALA A 14 -22.37 -14.23 -23.26
N THR A 15 -21.98 -14.67 -22.07
CA THR A 15 -20.57 -14.92 -21.72
C THR A 15 -20.08 -16.29 -22.16
N TRP A 16 -20.95 -17.31 -22.25
CA TRP A 16 -20.59 -18.63 -22.78
C TRP A 16 -20.63 -18.72 -24.32
N GLY A 17 -21.57 -18.04 -24.98
CA GLY A 17 -21.77 -18.13 -26.43
C GLY A 17 -20.67 -17.48 -27.27
N VAL A 18 -20.05 -16.40 -26.79
CA VAL A 18 -19.01 -15.68 -27.57
C VAL A 18 -17.68 -16.45 -27.58
N SER A 19 -17.37 -17.18 -26.52
CA SER A 19 -16.15 -17.98 -26.42
C SER A 19 -16.23 -19.30 -27.19
N SER A 20 -17.38 -19.98 -27.15
CA SER A 20 -17.58 -21.26 -27.83
C SER A 20 -17.83 -21.14 -29.34
N LEU A 21 -18.38 -20.01 -29.83
CA LEU A 21 -18.49 -19.74 -31.27
C LEU A 21 -17.15 -19.40 -31.94
N GLY A 22 -16.19 -18.88 -31.19
CA GLY A 22 -14.83 -18.60 -31.70
C GLY A 22 -14.00 -19.86 -31.93
N GLU A 23 -14.19 -20.90 -31.11
CA GLU A 23 -13.46 -22.17 -31.24
C GLU A 23 -14.12 -23.13 -32.25
N ILE A 24 -15.45 -23.21 -32.31
CA ILE A 24 -16.16 -24.06 -33.29
C ILE A 24 -15.94 -23.54 -34.73
N ALA A 25 -15.77 -22.23 -34.93
CA ALA A 25 -15.51 -21.64 -36.24
C ALA A 25 -14.10 -21.92 -36.78
N LYS A 26 -13.16 -22.36 -35.93
CA LYS A 26 -11.77 -22.65 -36.32
C LYS A 26 -11.56 -24.11 -36.73
N GLU A 27 -12.48 -25.01 -36.38
CA GLU A 27 -12.31 -26.46 -36.54
C GLU A 27 -13.20 -27.10 -37.63
N ARG A 28 -14.02 -26.32 -38.35
CA ARG A 28 -14.88 -26.84 -39.45
C ARG A 28 -14.92 -25.92 -40.66
N LEU A 29 -13.78 -25.80 -41.33
CA LEU A 29 -13.71 -25.25 -42.68
C LEU A 29 -13.17 -26.28 -43.66
N ASP A 30 -13.86 -27.43 -43.72
CA ASP A 30 -13.84 -28.31 -44.89
C ASP A 30 -15.05 -28.01 -45.76
N LYS A 31 -14.78 -27.94 -47.06
CA LYS A 31 -15.65 -27.46 -48.13
C LYS A 31 -16.89 -28.35 -48.29
N ASP A 32 -17.95 -27.74 -48.83
CA ASP A 32 -19.18 -28.35 -49.38
C ASP A 32 -20.44 -28.33 -48.50
N THR A 33 -20.88 -27.15 -48.06
CA THR A 33 -22.31 -26.90 -47.75
C THR A 33 -22.62 -25.39 -47.73
N LEU A 34 -22.62 -24.75 -48.91
CA LEU A 34 -23.04 -23.36 -49.10
C LEU A 34 -24.45 -23.31 -49.69
N ASP A 35 -25.47 -23.32 -48.83
CA ASP A 35 -26.78 -22.72 -49.18
C ASP A 35 -27.60 -22.31 -47.92
N GLY A 36 -27.35 -22.91 -46.75
CA GLY A 36 -28.08 -22.58 -45.50
C GLY A 36 -27.53 -21.40 -44.67
N SER A 37 -26.25 -21.05 -44.83
CA SER A 37 -25.53 -20.12 -43.94
C SER A 37 -25.83 -18.62 -44.22
N PHE A 38 -26.28 -18.29 -45.43
CA PHE A 38 -26.56 -16.90 -45.81
C PHE A 38 -27.83 -16.33 -45.15
N GLN A 39 -28.86 -17.17 -44.96
CA GLN A 39 -30.11 -16.73 -44.31
C GLN A 39 -29.95 -16.52 -42.79
N VAL A 40 -29.05 -17.26 -42.14
CA VAL A 40 -28.75 -17.12 -40.70
C VAL A 40 -27.94 -15.85 -40.44
N ALA A 41 -26.97 -15.54 -41.31
CA ALA A 41 -26.18 -14.29 -41.21
C ALA A 41 -27.03 -13.03 -41.42
N ALA A 42 -28.01 -13.06 -42.35
CA ALA A 42 -28.90 -11.93 -42.59
C ALA A 42 -29.86 -11.66 -41.41
N ARG A 43 -30.39 -12.72 -40.75
CA ARG A 43 -31.24 -12.59 -39.55
C ARG A 43 -30.45 -12.09 -38.33
N SER A 44 -29.20 -12.52 -38.19
CA SER A 44 -28.26 -12.02 -37.16
C SER A 44 -28.01 -10.51 -37.29
N HIS A 45 -27.80 -10.02 -38.51
CA HIS A 45 -27.55 -8.59 -38.76
C HIS A 45 -28.79 -7.72 -38.51
N ALA A 46 -29.99 -8.20 -38.85
CA ALA A 46 -31.25 -7.51 -38.57
C ALA A 46 -31.53 -7.39 -37.06
N ASN A 47 -31.24 -8.43 -36.28
CA ASN A 47 -31.39 -8.43 -34.82
C ASN A 47 -30.38 -7.50 -34.14
N ALA A 48 -29.13 -7.43 -34.64
CA ALA A 48 -28.13 -6.49 -34.13
C ALA A 48 -28.54 -5.03 -34.37
N LYS A 49 -29.11 -4.72 -35.54
CA LYS A 49 -29.61 -3.37 -35.86
C LYS A 49 -30.83 -2.98 -35.00
N ALA A 50 -31.73 -3.93 -34.72
CA ALA A 50 -32.86 -3.70 -33.83
C ALA A 50 -32.43 -3.41 -32.39
N LEU A 51 -31.45 -4.15 -31.87
CA LEU A 51 -30.86 -3.91 -30.54
C LEU A 51 -30.17 -2.55 -30.46
N TRP A 52 -29.45 -2.15 -31.50
CA TRP A 52 -28.79 -0.85 -31.57
C TRP A 52 -29.79 0.31 -31.55
N ASN A 53 -30.86 0.21 -32.35
CA ASN A 53 -31.93 1.21 -32.38
C ASN A 53 -32.69 1.31 -31.04
N HIS A 54 -32.87 0.17 -30.34
CA HIS A 54 -33.54 0.15 -29.04
C HIS A 54 -32.67 0.77 -27.94
N TRP A 55 -31.35 0.58 -28.03
CA TRP A 55 -30.37 1.21 -27.14
C TRP A 55 -30.32 2.73 -27.35
N ASP A 56 -30.27 3.19 -28.61
CA ASP A 56 -30.21 4.61 -28.95
C ASP A 56 -31.50 5.35 -28.52
N ALA A 57 -32.67 4.72 -28.71
CA ALA A 57 -33.95 5.24 -28.22
C ALA A 57 -34.06 5.27 -26.68
N SER A 58 -33.29 4.44 -25.96
CA SER A 58 -33.24 4.44 -24.50
C SER A 58 -32.31 5.54 -23.98
N MET A 59 -31.20 5.79 -24.67
CA MET A 59 -30.28 6.89 -24.35
C MET A 59 -30.93 8.26 -24.56
N ASN A 60 -31.67 8.45 -25.67
CA ASN A 60 -32.40 9.70 -25.93
C ASN A 60 -33.48 9.98 -24.86
N ARG A 61 -34.14 8.94 -24.32
CA ARG A 61 -35.10 9.09 -23.22
C ARG A 61 -34.44 9.51 -21.90
N LEU A 62 -33.24 9.01 -21.63
CA LEU A 62 -32.46 9.41 -20.44
C LEU A 62 -31.96 10.86 -20.54
N GLU A 63 -31.60 11.32 -21.74
CA GLU A 63 -31.23 12.73 -21.96
C GLU A 63 -32.40 13.69 -21.79
N GLU A 64 -33.60 13.32 -22.25
CA GLU A 64 -34.82 14.11 -22.02
C GLU A 64 -35.19 14.15 -20.52
N LEU A 65 -35.06 13.04 -19.79
CA LEU A 65 -35.25 13.01 -18.33
C LEU A 65 -34.21 13.87 -17.59
N ALA A 66 -32.96 13.91 -18.07
CA ALA A 66 -31.92 14.75 -17.49
C ALA A 66 -32.16 16.25 -17.69
N LYS A 67 -32.93 16.64 -18.72
CA LYS A 67 -33.37 18.04 -18.95
C LYS A 67 -34.48 18.47 -17.99
N LEU A 68 -35.23 17.53 -17.42
CA LEU A 68 -36.34 17.79 -16.49
C LEU A 68 -35.90 17.96 -15.03
N LEU A 69 -34.62 17.73 -14.70
CA LEU A 69 -34.09 17.92 -13.35
C LEU A 69 -33.71 19.40 -13.10
N PRO A 70 -34.24 20.06 -12.04
CA PRO A 70 -34.00 21.48 -11.81
C PRO A 70 -32.53 21.75 -11.42
N ARG A 71 -31.83 22.52 -12.26
CA ARG A 71 -30.47 23.01 -11.96
C ARG A 71 -30.53 24.23 -11.04
N LYS A 72 -30.41 24.03 -9.72
CA LYS A 72 -30.04 25.13 -8.81
C LYS A 72 -28.56 25.45 -8.99
N LYS A 73 -28.24 26.62 -9.56
CA LYS A 73 -26.91 27.27 -9.43
C LYS A 73 -26.68 27.54 -7.94
N LYS A 74 -25.88 26.71 -7.27
CA LYS A 74 -25.32 27.05 -5.96
C LYS A 74 -23.90 27.53 -6.19
N GLN A 75 -23.67 28.81 -5.90
CA GLN A 75 -22.35 29.43 -5.83
C GLN A 75 -21.44 28.55 -4.96
N LEU A 76 -20.30 28.12 -5.50
CA LEU A 76 -19.22 27.57 -4.69
C LEU A 76 -18.68 28.70 -3.80
N ARG A 77 -19.12 28.74 -2.54
CA ARG A 77 -18.25 29.15 -1.45
C ARG A 77 -17.63 27.88 -0.89
N THR A 78 -16.49 27.50 -1.45
CA THR A 78 -15.53 26.61 -0.78
C THR A 78 -14.87 27.43 0.32
N ARG A 79 -15.33 27.23 1.56
CA ARG A 79 -14.52 27.42 2.76
C ARG A 79 -14.75 26.20 3.65
N LEU A 80 -14.03 25.13 3.31
CA LEU A 80 -13.38 24.31 4.30
C LEU A 80 -11.90 24.55 4.03
N ALA A 81 -11.28 25.38 4.85
CA ALA A 81 -9.83 25.47 4.93
C ALA A 81 -9.36 24.10 5.41
N GLN A 82 -8.96 23.25 4.47
CA GLN A 82 -7.89 22.30 4.72
C GLN A 82 -6.65 23.09 4.37
N ASP A 83 -5.83 23.40 5.36
CA ASP A 83 -4.57 24.10 5.12
C ASP A 83 -3.83 23.37 3.99
N GLU A 84 -3.48 24.11 2.94
CA GLU A 84 -2.43 23.68 2.05
C GLU A 84 -1.22 23.38 2.92
N VAL A 85 -0.67 22.18 2.81
CA VAL A 85 0.71 21.96 3.21
C VAL A 85 1.54 22.72 2.18
N ASP A 86 1.72 24.00 2.44
CA ASP A 86 2.58 24.95 1.75
C ASP A 86 3.99 24.86 2.36
N TYR A 87 4.54 23.64 2.45
CA TYR A 87 5.89 23.43 2.94
C TYR A 87 6.58 22.32 2.14
N ASP A 88 7.87 22.54 1.83
CA ASP A 88 8.72 21.51 1.23
C ASP A 88 9.10 20.50 2.33
N PRO A 89 8.93 19.18 2.12
CA PRO A 89 9.15 18.18 3.18
C PRO A 89 10.61 18.05 3.59
N GLY A 90 11.57 18.39 2.71
CA GLY A 90 12.98 18.50 3.08
C GLY A 90 13.23 19.74 3.92
N GLU A 91 12.67 20.89 3.52
CA GLU A 91 12.74 22.12 4.31
C GLU A 91 12.12 21.91 5.70
N ARG A 92 11.02 21.17 5.80
CA ARG A 92 10.39 20.83 7.08
C ARG A 92 11.24 19.89 7.93
N PHE A 93 11.90 18.92 7.29
CA PHE A 93 12.87 18.06 7.98
C PHE A 93 14.01 18.90 8.56
N LEU A 94 14.61 19.79 7.76
CA LEU A 94 15.65 20.72 8.20
C LEU A 94 15.17 21.67 9.31
N GLN A 95 13.93 22.17 9.27
CA GLN A 95 13.35 22.95 10.37
C GLN A 95 13.22 22.16 11.68
N ILE A 96 13.07 20.83 11.60
CA ILE A 96 12.92 19.96 12.76
C ILE A 96 14.30 19.65 13.38
N VAL A 97 15.29 19.30 12.55
CA VAL A 97 16.63 18.90 13.04
C VAL A 97 17.61 20.07 13.18
N GLY A 98 17.41 21.16 12.43
CA GLY A 98 18.29 22.33 12.37
C GLY A 98 18.64 22.93 13.73
N PRO A 99 17.66 23.19 14.63
CA PRO A 99 17.98 23.74 15.95
C PRO A 99 18.88 22.87 16.83
N THR A 100 18.93 21.55 16.58
CA THR A 100 19.90 20.66 17.24
C THR A 100 21.22 20.56 16.49
N MET A 101 21.20 20.70 15.15
CA MET A 101 22.42 20.76 14.34
C MET A 101 23.23 22.02 14.65
N GLU A 102 22.60 23.20 14.69
CA GLU A 102 23.26 24.48 15.04
C GLU A 102 23.96 24.43 16.42
N LYS A 103 23.30 23.82 17.41
CA LYS A 103 23.91 23.64 18.75
C LYS A 103 25.06 22.66 18.74
N LEU A 104 25.00 21.65 17.87
CA LEU A 104 26.05 20.65 17.76
C LEU A 104 27.25 21.24 16.99
N GLU A 105 27.01 22.06 15.97
CA GLU A 105 28.00 22.86 15.24
C GLU A 105 28.80 23.76 16.19
N ASP A 106 28.13 24.59 16.99
CA ASP A 106 28.78 25.51 17.96
C ASP A 106 29.77 24.77 18.90
N VAL A 107 29.38 23.57 19.33
CA VAL A 107 30.16 22.73 20.23
C VAL A 107 31.31 22.03 19.48
N CYS A 108 31.05 21.51 18.28
CA CYS A 108 32.05 20.91 17.40
C CYS A 108 33.14 21.93 17.03
N ASP A 109 32.80 23.16 16.65
CA ASP A 109 33.74 24.25 16.36
C ASP A 109 34.64 24.60 17.56
N THR A 110 34.07 24.51 18.75
CA THR A 110 34.82 24.78 19.98
C THR A 110 35.79 23.64 20.30
N ILE A 111 35.38 22.40 20.05
CA ILE A 111 36.24 21.23 20.16
C ILE A 111 37.31 21.23 19.05
N ALA A 112 36.99 21.68 17.85
CA ALA A 112 37.86 21.73 16.68
C ALA A 112 39.10 22.59 16.87
N LYS A 113 39.00 23.66 17.68
CA LYS A 113 40.16 24.45 18.14
C LYS A 113 41.26 23.60 18.81
N LYS A 114 40.92 22.40 19.28
CA LYS A 114 41.84 21.42 19.87
C LYS A 114 42.07 20.21 18.95
N ASN A 115 41.22 19.98 17.95
CA ASN A 115 41.30 18.86 17.01
C ASN A 115 40.54 19.13 15.69
N ASP A 116 41.27 19.57 14.66
CA ASP A 116 40.73 20.01 13.37
C ASP A 116 39.84 18.95 12.67
N LEU A 117 40.09 17.65 12.89
CA LEU A 117 39.37 16.58 12.18
C LEU A 117 37.90 16.46 12.63
N ILE A 118 37.52 16.95 13.82
CA ILE A 118 36.11 16.96 14.28
C ILE A 118 35.27 17.92 13.46
N GLU A 119 35.84 19.07 13.06
CA GLU A 119 35.17 20.06 12.22
C GLU A 119 34.86 19.46 10.85
N ASP A 120 35.86 18.83 10.23
CA ASP A 120 35.71 18.17 8.94
C ASP A 120 34.64 17.05 8.99
N ALA A 121 34.72 16.18 10.01
CA ALA A 121 33.76 15.08 10.18
C ALA A 121 32.33 15.57 10.46
N PHE A 122 32.17 16.70 11.15
CA PHE A 122 30.87 17.30 11.42
C PHE A 122 30.31 18.00 10.17
N SER A 123 31.15 18.75 9.44
CA SER A 123 30.76 19.37 8.17
C SER A 123 30.28 18.33 7.15
N ASP A 124 30.99 17.20 7.02
CA ASP A 124 30.55 16.11 6.13
C ASP A 124 29.25 15.43 6.64
N PHE A 125 29.01 15.47 7.95
CA PHE A 125 27.76 14.98 8.53
C PHE A 125 26.58 15.91 8.24
N GLU A 126 26.79 17.22 8.24
CA GLU A 126 25.80 18.21 7.77
C GLU A 126 25.46 17.98 6.30
N ASP A 127 26.47 17.77 5.46
CA ASP A 127 26.28 17.42 4.04
C ASP A 127 25.45 16.13 3.88
N ALA A 128 25.63 15.14 4.77
CA ALA A 128 24.82 13.92 4.78
C ALA A 128 23.36 14.17 5.22
N VAL A 129 23.13 15.08 6.17
CA VAL A 129 21.79 15.51 6.59
C VAL A 129 21.08 16.27 5.47
N ASP A 130 21.79 17.14 4.76
CA ASP A 130 21.29 17.86 3.59
C ASP A 130 20.98 16.91 2.43
N ALA A 131 21.88 15.95 2.14
CA ALA A 131 21.62 14.91 1.14
C ALA A 131 20.38 14.07 1.49
N LEU A 132 20.11 13.82 2.78
CA LEU A 132 18.87 13.18 3.22
C LEU A 132 17.66 14.09 2.98
N ALA A 133 17.76 15.38 3.28
CA ALA A 133 16.70 16.35 3.02
C ALA A 133 16.37 16.39 1.52
N GLU A 134 17.37 16.49 0.65
CA GLU A 134 17.23 16.45 -0.80
C GLU A 134 16.58 15.14 -1.28
N LEU A 135 16.99 14.00 -0.71
CA LEU A 135 16.39 12.71 -1.02
C LEU A 135 14.91 12.66 -0.60
N ILE A 136 14.56 13.24 0.56
CA ILE A 136 13.16 13.36 1.01
C ILE A 136 12.37 14.21 0.02
N VAL A 137 12.91 15.36 -0.42
CA VAL A 137 12.29 16.21 -1.45
C VAL A 137 12.11 15.45 -2.76
N TYR A 138 13.14 14.75 -3.21
CA TYR A 138 13.10 13.97 -4.43
C TYR A 138 12.04 12.88 -4.35
N ALA A 139 12.11 12.05 -3.31
CA ALA A 139 11.14 11.00 -3.03
C ALA A 139 9.73 11.56 -2.98
N SER A 140 9.55 12.80 -2.48
CA SER A 140 8.25 13.47 -2.45
C SER A 140 7.64 13.78 -3.80
N ARG A 141 8.44 13.85 -4.86
CA ARG A 141 8.01 14.23 -6.22
C ARG A 141 7.93 13.04 -7.16
N VAL A 142 8.56 11.92 -6.81
CA VAL A 142 8.69 10.75 -7.68
C VAL A 142 8.03 9.49 -7.09
N PRO A 143 7.49 8.58 -7.91
CA PRO A 143 7.01 7.29 -7.43
C PRO A 143 8.18 6.43 -6.93
N LYS A 144 7.92 5.55 -5.95
CA LYS A 144 8.91 4.60 -5.44
C LYS A 144 9.45 3.73 -6.59
N PRO A 145 10.77 3.63 -6.77
CA PRO A 145 11.36 2.70 -7.72
C PRO A 145 10.90 1.25 -7.44
N LEU A 146 10.50 0.54 -8.49
CA LEU A 146 10.07 -0.86 -8.39
C LEU A 146 11.26 -1.82 -8.30
N ASP A 147 12.38 -1.45 -8.91
CA ASP A 147 13.62 -2.20 -8.86
C ASP A 147 14.49 -1.72 -7.69
N MET A 148 15.14 -2.68 -7.01
CA MET A 148 15.99 -2.39 -5.85
C MET A 148 17.33 -1.78 -6.26
N ASN A 149 17.85 -2.05 -7.47
CA ASN A 149 19.08 -1.39 -7.93
C ASN A 149 18.78 0.06 -8.32
N ASP A 150 17.63 0.32 -8.95
CA ASP A 150 17.16 1.69 -9.17
C ASP A 150 17.02 2.44 -7.84
N LEU A 151 16.38 1.85 -6.82
CA LEU A 151 16.27 2.47 -5.49
C LEU A 151 17.63 2.79 -4.87
N LYS A 152 18.58 1.84 -4.91
CA LYS A 152 19.94 2.05 -4.42
C LYS A 152 20.64 3.17 -5.19
N THR A 153 20.46 3.22 -6.52
CA THR A 153 21.02 4.27 -7.37
C THR A 153 20.52 5.66 -6.99
N GLN A 154 19.22 5.79 -6.67
CA GLN A 154 18.65 7.05 -6.20
C GLN A 154 19.15 7.47 -4.82
N CYS A 155 19.57 6.51 -3.98
CA CYS A 155 20.14 6.78 -2.65
C CYS A 155 21.66 7.00 -2.68
N LEU A 156 22.32 6.86 -3.84
CA LEU A 156 23.79 6.98 -3.94
C LEU A 156 24.34 8.30 -3.39
N PRO A 157 23.74 9.48 -3.65
CA PRO A 157 24.25 10.73 -3.09
C PRO A 157 24.32 10.70 -1.55
N LEU A 158 23.23 10.26 -0.90
CA LEU A 158 23.18 10.09 0.55
C LEU A 158 24.18 9.03 1.04
N ILE A 159 24.24 7.87 0.39
CA ILE A 159 25.17 6.79 0.76
C ILE A 159 26.62 7.28 0.65
N SER A 160 26.95 8.06 -0.38
CA SER A 160 28.28 8.63 -0.57
C SER A 160 28.63 9.59 0.56
N ALA A 161 27.73 10.52 0.89
CA ALA A 161 27.96 11.48 1.98
C ALA A 161 28.15 10.76 3.32
N ILE A 162 27.31 9.75 3.63
CA ILE A 162 27.46 8.96 4.85
C ILE A 162 28.81 8.22 4.89
N ASN A 163 29.24 7.63 3.77
CA ASN A 163 30.52 6.93 3.72
C ASN A 163 31.70 7.87 3.97
N THR A 164 31.66 9.11 3.44
CA THR A 164 32.68 10.12 3.72
C THR A 164 32.82 10.37 5.23
N VAL A 165 31.70 10.51 5.96
CA VAL A 165 31.74 10.65 7.43
C VAL A 165 32.28 9.39 8.13
N VAL A 166 31.91 8.22 7.63
CA VAL A 166 32.31 6.93 8.24
C VAL A 166 33.81 6.66 8.05
N GLU A 167 34.40 7.11 6.95
CA GLU A 167 35.82 6.92 6.63
C GLU A 167 36.75 7.62 7.64
N TYR A 168 36.31 8.71 8.30
CA TYR A 168 37.08 9.33 9.38
C TYR A 168 37.41 8.38 10.53
N LYS A 169 36.65 7.31 10.76
CA LYS A 169 36.97 6.31 11.78
C LYS A 169 38.32 5.63 11.54
N ASP A 170 38.74 5.50 10.29
CA ASP A 170 39.98 4.82 9.91
C ASP A 170 41.21 5.73 10.10
N ASP A 171 41.00 7.05 10.11
CA ASP A 171 42.06 8.06 10.28
C ASP A 171 42.35 8.37 11.76
N VAL A 172 41.42 8.02 12.66
CA VAL A 172 41.56 8.27 14.10
C VAL A 172 42.34 7.15 14.79
N LYS A 173 43.40 7.52 15.52
CA LYS A 173 44.21 6.53 16.25
C LYS A 173 43.40 5.91 17.40
N PRO A 174 43.55 4.60 17.69
CA PRO A 174 42.78 3.94 18.77
C PRO A 174 42.96 4.49 20.19
N ARG A 175 43.95 5.36 20.42
CA ARG A 175 44.21 6.03 21.71
C ARG A 175 43.94 7.53 21.66
N ASP A 176 43.32 8.01 20.60
CA ASP A 176 42.94 9.41 20.49
C ASP A 176 41.87 9.74 21.54
N PRO A 177 42.05 10.79 22.37
CA PRO A 177 41.05 11.21 23.36
C PRO A 177 39.67 11.51 22.75
N TYR A 178 39.65 11.87 21.46
CA TYR A 178 38.45 12.25 20.73
C TYR A 178 37.81 11.09 19.96
N LEU A 179 38.36 9.87 20.00
CA LEU A 179 37.87 8.71 19.26
C LEU A 179 36.35 8.50 19.40
N ASN A 180 35.82 8.61 20.61
CA ASN A 180 34.38 8.43 20.84
C ASN A 180 33.53 9.54 20.21
N HIS A 181 34.05 10.76 20.04
CA HIS A 181 33.35 11.85 19.35
C HIS A 181 33.19 11.48 17.87
N TYR A 182 34.29 11.15 17.19
CA TYR A 182 34.27 10.71 15.79
C TYR A 182 33.35 9.52 15.55
N VAL A 183 33.49 8.47 16.37
CA VAL A 183 32.68 7.27 16.20
C VAL A 183 31.21 7.60 16.43
N SER A 184 30.87 8.43 17.41
CA SER A 184 29.48 8.83 17.64
C SER A 184 28.86 9.61 16.47
N ILE A 185 29.59 10.54 15.83
CA ILE A 185 29.12 11.25 14.61
C ILE A 185 28.95 10.27 13.46
N ALA A 186 29.90 9.38 13.23
CA ALA A 186 29.82 8.46 12.11
C ALA A 186 28.74 7.36 12.29
N GLU A 187 28.45 6.95 13.52
CA GLU A 187 27.26 6.12 13.82
C GLU A 187 25.96 6.92 13.65
N ALA A 188 25.95 8.21 14.02
CA ALA A 188 24.80 9.09 13.76
C ALA A 188 24.57 9.28 12.24
N ALA A 189 25.61 9.44 11.43
CA ALA A 189 25.54 9.46 9.97
C ALA A 189 24.98 8.14 9.42
N SER A 190 25.46 7.00 9.94
CA SER A 190 24.96 5.68 9.55
C SER A 190 23.47 5.48 9.88
N SER A 191 22.94 6.20 10.88
CA SER A 191 21.52 6.17 11.20
C SER A 191 20.64 6.71 10.07
N LEU A 192 21.14 7.65 9.25
CA LEU A 192 20.42 8.26 8.12
C LEU A 192 20.06 7.23 7.03
N LEU A 193 20.71 6.05 7.01
CA LEU A 193 20.37 4.92 6.13
C LEU A 193 19.03 4.24 6.45
N TRP A 194 18.27 4.72 7.44
CA TRP A 194 16.91 4.25 7.71
C TRP A 194 16.01 4.29 6.45
N VAL A 195 16.30 5.17 5.49
CA VAL A 195 15.54 5.33 4.23
C VAL A 195 15.49 4.07 3.37
N ILE A 196 16.52 3.22 3.43
CA ILE A 196 16.60 1.94 2.73
C ILE A 196 16.34 0.73 3.64
N SER A 197 16.17 0.96 4.94
CA SER A 197 15.89 -0.09 5.91
C SER A 197 14.46 -0.64 5.73
N PRO A 198 14.26 -1.97 5.77
CA PRO A 198 12.92 -2.55 5.81
C PRO A 198 12.18 -2.23 7.12
N THR A 199 12.90 -1.88 8.19
CA THR A 199 12.35 -1.55 9.52
C THR A 199 12.94 -0.24 10.05
N PRO A 200 12.57 0.93 9.49
CA PRO A 200 13.20 2.21 9.79
C PRO A 200 13.14 2.62 11.26
N VAL A 201 12.02 2.37 11.94
CA VAL A 201 11.87 2.71 13.37
C VAL A 201 12.83 1.86 14.22
N LYS A 202 12.94 0.56 13.90
CA LYS A 202 13.91 -0.32 14.58
C LYS A 202 15.34 0.13 14.30
N HIS A 203 15.67 0.43 13.05
CA HIS A 203 16.97 0.96 12.63
C HIS A 203 17.35 2.21 13.43
N MET A 204 16.45 3.19 13.51
CA MET A 204 16.69 4.41 14.28
C MET A 204 16.91 4.14 15.77
N ASN A 205 16.13 3.24 16.37
CA ASN A 205 16.28 2.89 17.78
C ASN A 205 17.60 2.14 18.07
N ASP A 206 18.03 1.26 17.16
CA ASP A 206 19.31 0.56 17.27
C ASP A 206 20.47 1.56 17.21
N PHE A 207 20.48 2.47 16.23
CA PHE A 207 21.53 3.48 16.08
C PHE A 207 21.52 4.53 17.19
N LYS A 208 20.34 4.97 17.65
CA LYS A 208 20.22 5.82 18.84
C LYS A 208 20.91 5.18 20.03
N ARG A 209 20.68 3.89 20.28
CA ARG A 209 21.35 3.16 21.37
C ARG A 209 22.87 3.07 21.16
N ILE A 210 23.31 2.81 19.93
CA ILE A 210 24.74 2.76 19.60
C ILE A 210 25.41 4.11 19.88
N VAL A 211 24.83 5.21 19.39
CA VAL A 211 25.33 6.56 19.63
C VAL A 211 25.36 6.87 21.12
N SER A 212 24.32 6.53 21.87
CA SER A 212 24.29 6.76 23.32
C SER A 212 25.45 6.07 24.05
N ILE A 213 25.83 4.84 23.67
CA ILE A 213 27.00 4.16 24.25
C ILE A 213 28.28 4.98 24.07
N TYR A 214 28.51 5.54 22.88
CA TYR A 214 29.70 6.37 22.64
C TYR A 214 29.64 7.70 23.39
N THR A 215 28.47 8.34 23.47
CA THR A 215 28.31 9.56 24.28
C THR A 215 28.50 9.29 25.77
N GLU A 216 28.06 8.14 26.29
CA GLU A 216 28.32 7.72 27.67
C GLU A 216 29.83 7.49 27.90
N ASN A 217 30.54 6.93 26.92
CA ASN A 217 31.99 6.76 27.00
C ASN A 217 32.74 8.10 26.99
N ILE A 218 32.26 9.13 26.27
CA ILE A 218 32.81 10.49 26.35
C ILE A 218 32.69 11.03 27.78
N LEU A 219 31.52 10.86 28.40
CA LEU A 219 31.28 11.27 29.79
C LEU A 219 32.12 10.44 30.79
N ALA A 220 32.41 9.17 30.49
CA ALA A 220 33.30 8.35 31.31
C ALA A 220 34.76 8.80 31.24
N SER A 221 35.21 9.29 30.08
CA SER A 221 36.54 9.88 29.86
C SER A 221 36.61 11.37 30.20
N TYR A 222 35.61 11.94 30.89
CA TYR A 222 35.53 13.37 31.17
C TYR A 222 36.76 13.94 31.89
N ILE A 223 37.41 13.15 32.76
CA ILE A 223 38.65 13.55 33.44
C ILE A 223 39.83 13.65 32.45
N GLU A 224 39.91 12.76 31.47
CA GLU A 224 40.95 12.75 30.43
C GLU A 224 40.77 13.93 29.46
N LEU A 225 39.55 14.45 29.37
CA LEU A 225 39.15 15.61 28.56
C LEU A 225 39.17 16.92 29.37
N GLU A 226 40.06 17.02 30.36
CA GLU A 226 40.30 18.22 31.18
C GLU A 226 39.07 18.73 31.95
N CYS A 227 38.05 17.87 32.12
CA CYS A 227 36.77 18.22 32.72
C CYS A 227 36.07 19.41 32.01
N ASP A 228 36.30 19.58 30.70
CA ASP A 228 35.71 20.66 29.92
C ASP A 228 34.21 20.37 29.66
N PRO A 229 33.28 21.25 30.09
CA PRO A 229 31.84 21.02 29.95
C PRO A 229 31.39 20.82 28.51
N ILE A 230 32.17 21.32 27.53
CA ILE A 230 31.91 21.20 26.10
C ILE A 230 31.64 19.76 25.64
N HIS A 231 32.30 18.78 26.27
CA HIS A 231 32.11 17.35 25.93
C HIS A 231 30.79 16.78 26.43
N SER A 232 30.28 17.30 27.54
CA SER A 232 28.96 16.91 28.05
C SER A 232 27.84 17.59 27.27
N GLU A 233 28.05 18.84 26.85
CA GLU A 233 27.16 19.57 25.93
C GLU A 233 27.10 18.87 24.56
N TYR A 234 28.24 18.44 24.00
CA TYR A 234 28.32 17.63 22.78
C TYR A 234 27.46 16.36 22.89
N SER A 235 27.67 15.62 23.99
CA SER A 235 27.00 14.35 24.25
C SER A 235 25.48 14.55 24.38
N GLN A 236 25.06 15.67 24.97
CA GLN A 236 23.66 16.03 25.08
C GLN A 236 23.05 16.40 23.71
N HIS A 237 23.69 17.30 22.95
CA HIS A 237 23.16 17.77 21.68
C HIS A 237 23.09 16.68 20.62
N LEU A 238 24.07 15.77 20.57
CA LEU A 238 24.02 14.62 19.67
C LEU A 238 22.90 13.63 20.04
N ASN A 239 22.68 13.36 21.33
CA ASN A 239 21.55 12.54 21.75
C ASN A 239 20.19 13.23 21.46
N ASP A 240 20.10 14.55 21.62
CA ASP A 240 18.91 15.33 21.27
C ASP A 240 18.60 15.26 19.77
N PHE A 241 19.62 15.40 18.91
CA PHE A 241 19.49 15.18 17.47
C PHE A 241 18.95 13.77 17.16
N MET A 242 19.53 12.72 17.77
CA MET A 242 19.10 11.34 17.57
C MET A 242 17.65 11.11 18.05
N ASN A 243 17.23 11.76 19.14
CA ASN A 243 15.85 11.72 19.62
C ASN A 243 14.88 12.34 18.61
N ILE A 244 15.19 13.56 18.15
CA ILE A 244 14.37 14.29 17.18
C ILE A 244 14.28 13.52 15.86
N LEU A 245 15.40 12.96 15.37
CA LEU A 245 15.43 12.17 14.16
C LEU A 245 14.59 10.88 14.31
N ALA A 246 14.69 10.17 15.43
CA ALA A 246 13.89 8.98 15.69
C ALA A 246 12.38 9.30 15.76
N GLU A 247 12.00 10.41 16.41
CA GLU A 247 10.62 10.90 16.45
C GLU A 247 10.11 11.30 15.06
N TYR A 248 10.94 12.00 14.28
CA TYR A 248 10.64 12.37 12.90
C TYR A 248 10.40 11.12 12.05
N VAL A 249 11.30 10.14 12.09
CA VAL A 249 11.17 8.89 11.33
C VAL A 249 9.94 8.11 11.78
N MET A 250 9.68 7.98 13.08
CA MET A 250 8.50 7.31 13.60
C MET A 250 7.20 7.97 13.12
N ARG A 251 7.13 9.31 13.17
CA ARG A 251 5.93 10.07 12.81
C ARG A 251 5.72 10.13 11.29
N GLU A 252 6.77 10.45 10.55
CA GLU A 252 6.68 10.78 9.13
C GLU A 252 7.05 9.60 8.22
N HIS A 253 7.83 8.62 8.68
CA HIS A 253 8.41 7.57 7.84
C HIS A 253 8.45 6.18 8.49
N GLY A 254 7.52 5.88 9.41
CA GLY A 254 7.57 4.66 10.21
C GLY A 254 7.59 3.34 9.41
N ALA A 255 7.05 3.35 8.19
CA ALA A 255 7.01 2.21 7.26
C ALA A 255 8.01 2.32 6.08
N GLY A 256 8.95 3.27 6.14
CA GLY A 256 9.95 3.53 5.10
C GLY A 256 9.90 4.97 4.61
N LEU A 257 10.94 5.36 3.85
CA LEU A 257 10.92 6.61 3.12
C LEU A 257 9.64 6.66 2.28
N LYS A 258 8.86 7.74 2.45
CA LYS A 258 7.58 7.92 1.78
C LYS A 258 7.85 8.53 0.41
N TRP A 259 7.18 8.01 -0.61
CA TRP A 259 7.37 8.42 -2.01
C TRP A 259 6.10 9.06 -2.55
N ASN A 260 6.25 10.04 -3.43
CA ASN A 260 5.22 10.79 -4.12
C ASN A 260 4.18 11.45 -3.19
N TYR A 261 4.64 12.40 -2.39
CA TYR A 261 3.83 13.25 -1.53
C TYR A 261 2.96 14.27 -2.28
N THR A 262 3.04 14.40 -3.62
CA THR A 262 2.03 15.17 -4.36
C THR A 262 0.66 14.58 -4.12
N LYS A 263 -0.15 15.28 -3.27
CA LYS A 263 -1.49 14.94 -2.79
C LYS A 263 -1.96 13.59 -3.31
N GLY A 264 -1.49 12.55 -2.61
CA GLY A 264 -1.43 11.13 -2.98
C GLY A 264 -1.31 10.74 -4.46
N ALA A 265 -0.22 10.07 -4.77
CA ALA A 265 -0.23 9.07 -5.81
C ALA A 265 -0.41 7.70 -5.16
N VAL A 266 -1.67 7.30 -4.98
CA VAL A 266 -2.00 5.88 -5.16
C VAL A 266 -2.24 5.74 -6.67
N PRO A 267 -1.79 4.66 -7.34
CA PRO A 267 -1.93 4.50 -8.80
C PRO A 267 -3.29 4.99 -9.28
N LEU A 268 -3.36 5.78 -10.37
CA LEU A 268 -4.53 6.57 -10.81
C LEU A 268 -5.90 5.84 -10.88
N GLY A 269 -5.92 4.50 -10.76
CA GLY A 269 -7.15 3.72 -10.57
C GLY A 269 -7.66 3.59 -9.13
N TYR A 270 -6.84 3.87 -8.11
CA TYR A 270 -7.13 3.59 -6.70
C TYR A 270 -7.74 4.80 -5.98
N LYS A 271 -7.27 6.04 -6.21
CA LYS A 271 -7.79 7.23 -5.52
C LYS A 271 -9.23 7.61 -5.81
N ALA A 272 -9.67 7.43 -7.06
CA ALA A 272 -11.05 7.71 -7.44
C ALA A 272 -12.03 6.71 -6.81
N ALA A 273 -11.56 5.49 -6.50
CA ALA A 273 -12.33 4.49 -5.77
C ALA A 273 -12.26 4.71 -4.25
N THR A 274 -11.08 5.06 -3.70
CA THR A 274 -10.86 5.32 -2.26
C THR A 274 -11.61 6.55 -1.75
N ALA A 275 -11.59 7.67 -2.48
CA ALA A 275 -12.33 8.87 -2.06
C ALA A 275 -13.86 8.68 -2.10
N LEU A 276 -14.35 7.80 -2.97
CA LEU A 276 -15.76 7.45 -3.06
C LEU A 276 -16.15 6.35 -2.05
N SER A 277 -15.21 5.47 -1.68
CA SER A 277 -15.42 4.40 -0.70
C SER A 277 -15.39 4.92 0.73
N VAL A 278 -14.57 5.92 1.07
CA VAL A 278 -14.55 6.53 2.42
C VAL A 278 -15.87 7.25 2.73
N GLN A 279 -16.52 7.86 1.73
CA GLN A 279 -17.78 8.59 1.92
C GLN A 279 -19.00 7.68 2.19
N ASN A 280 -18.89 6.38 1.85
CA ASN A 280 -19.90 5.35 2.13
C ASN A 280 -19.29 4.15 2.87
N ALA A 281 -18.23 4.38 3.64
CA ALA A 281 -17.52 3.31 4.34
C ALA A 281 -18.45 2.72 5.41
N HIS A 282 -18.63 1.41 5.36
CA HIS A 282 -19.47 0.69 6.32
C HIS A 282 -18.70 -0.52 6.79
N VAL A 283 -18.35 -0.54 8.08
CA VAL A 283 -17.45 -1.54 8.70
C VAL A 283 -17.85 -2.97 8.28
N LEU A 284 -19.12 -3.36 8.45
CA LEU A 284 -19.55 -4.72 8.10
C LEU A 284 -19.57 -5.00 6.60
N ALA A 285 -20.10 -4.09 5.77
CA ALA A 285 -20.20 -4.28 4.33
C ALA A 285 -18.81 -4.33 3.66
N ASP A 286 -17.87 -3.54 4.17
CA ASP A 286 -16.51 -3.49 3.66
C ASP A 286 -15.74 -4.78 3.97
N PHE A 287 -15.97 -5.38 5.14
CA PHE A 287 -15.43 -6.70 5.46
C PHE A 287 -16.10 -7.81 4.64
N VAL A 288 -17.42 -7.71 4.39
CA VAL A 288 -18.14 -8.64 3.50
C VAL A 288 -17.54 -8.62 2.08
N LEU A 289 -17.16 -7.45 1.55
CA LEU A 289 -16.51 -7.34 0.24
C LEU A 289 -15.14 -8.04 0.19
N ILE A 290 -14.40 -8.08 1.31
CA ILE A 290 -13.16 -8.87 1.39
C ILE A 290 -13.49 -10.35 1.29
N ARG A 291 -14.48 -10.82 2.07
CA ARG A 291 -14.87 -12.23 2.12
C ARG A 291 -15.45 -12.73 0.79
N GLU A 292 -16.37 -11.98 0.20
CA GLU A 292 -17.07 -12.35 -1.03
C GLU A 292 -16.28 -11.99 -2.30
N GLY A 293 -15.29 -11.09 -2.18
CA GLY A 293 -14.48 -10.62 -3.30
C GLY A 293 -13.09 -11.24 -3.34
N SER A 294 -12.15 -10.63 -2.61
CA SER A 294 -10.73 -11.00 -2.67
C SER A 294 -10.46 -12.39 -2.09
N LEU A 295 -11.09 -12.75 -0.97
CA LEU A 295 -10.95 -14.08 -0.37
C LEU A 295 -11.52 -15.15 -1.31
N GLN A 296 -12.72 -14.94 -1.86
CA GLN A 296 -13.31 -15.88 -2.81
C GLN A 296 -12.45 -16.09 -4.07
N SER A 297 -11.74 -15.06 -4.53
CA SER A 297 -10.78 -15.18 -5.63
C SER A 297 -9.61 -16.12 -5.26
N VAL A 298 -9.07 -15.99 -4.04
CA VAL A 298 -8.04 -16.90 -3.53
C VAL A 298 -8.60 -18.32 -3.40
N MET A 299 -9.80 -18.48 -2.85
CA MET A 299 -10.48 -19.77 -2.71
C MET A 299 -10.62 -20.48 -4.04
N TYR A 300 -11.09 -19.78 -5.08
CA TYR A 300 -11.25 -20.33 -6.43
C TYR A 300 -9.94 -20.90 -6.99
N TYR A 301 -8.85 -20.12 -6.97
CA TYR A 301 -7.57 -20.62 -7.48
C TYR A 301 -6.97 -21.71 -6.58
N SER A 302 -7.21 -21.66 -5.28
CA SER A 302 -6.75 -22.68 -4.33
C SER A 302 -7.45 -24.02 -4.57
N GLU A 303 -8.73 -24.00 -4.92
CA GLU A 303 -9.50 -25.18 -5.32
C GLU A 303 -8.98 -25.77 -6.63
N LEU A 304 -8.70 -24.92 -7.63
CA LEU A 304 -8.11 -25.35 -8.91
C LEU A 304 -6.74 -26.01 -8.74
N ILE A 305 -5.90 -25.49 -7.84
CA ILE A 305 -4.60 -26.06 -7.51
C ILE A 305 -4.78 -27.36 -6.67
N GLY A 306 -5.76 -27.37 -5.78
CA GLY A 306 -6.12 -28.51 -4.94
C GLY A 306 -5.06 -28.87 -3.90
N GLY A 307 -5.05 -30.12 -3.48
CA GLY A 307 -4.03 -30.64 -2.54
C GLY A 307 -4.16 -30.10 -1.11
N THR A 308 -3.02 -29.98 -0.43
CA THR A 308 -2.89 -29.44 0.94
C THR A 308 -3.25 -27.96 1.02
N LEU A 309 -2.95 -27.18 -0.03
CA LEU A 309 -3.36 -25.78 -0.14
C LEU A 309 -4.87 -25.62 0.01
N TRP A 310 -5.67 -26.42 -0.72
CA TRP A 310 -7.13 -26.30 -0.63
C TRP A 310 -7.66 -26.61 0.76
N LYS A 311 -7.08 -27.60 1.44
CA LYS A 311 -7.45 -27.92 2.83
C LYS A 311 -7.15 -26.74 3.75
N GLN A 312 -5.97 -26.14 3.61
CA GLN A 312 -5.54 -24.99 4.43
C GLN A 312 -6.43 -23.76 4.20
N MET A 313 -6.84 -23.52 2.95
CA MET A 313 -7.67 -22.37 2.60
C MET A 313 -9.12 -22.50 3.09
N LYS A 314 -9.64 -23.71 3.29
CA LYS A 314 -10.93 -23.89 3.98
C LYS A 314 -10.86 -23.39 5.42
N SER A 315 -9.78 -23.70 6.13
CA SER A 315 -9.57 -23.18 7.49
C SER A 315 -9.43 -21.65 7.48
N ILE A 316 -8.78 -21.05 6.48
CA ILE A 316 -8.75 -19.59 6.33
C ILE A 316 -10.15 -19.00 6.16
N ASP A 317 -11.03 -19.61 5.34
CA ASP A 317 -12.43 -19.16 5.21
C ASP A 317 -13.17 -19.21 6.55
N ASP A 318 -12.89 -20.21 7.39
CA ASP A 318 -13.44 -20.30 8.75
C ASP A 318 -12.89 -19.21 9.68
N VAL A 319 -11.59 -18.86 9.58
CA VAL A 319 -11.02 -17.70 10.31
C VAL A 319 -11.78 -16.42 9.96
N PHE A 320 -11.99 -16.14 8.67
CA PHE A 320 -12.70 -14.93 8.22
C PHE A 320 -14.18 -14.93 8.66
N LYS A 321 -14.82 -16.09 8.81
CA LYS A 321 -16.19 -16.18 9.37
C LYS A 321 -16.20 -15.81 10.85
N GLU A 322 -15.27 -16.34 11.64
CA GLU A 322 -15.16 -16.02 13.08
C GLU A 322 -14.76 -14.56 13.30
N GLU A 323 -13.82 -14.05 12.51
CA GLU A 323 -13.43 -12.64 12.56
C GLU A 323 -14.60 -11.70 12.19
N PHE A 324 -15.42 -12.07 11.19
CA PHE A 324 -16.64 -11.31 10.89
C PHE A 324 -17.63 -11.29 12.06
N LYS A 325 -17.78 -12.41 12.79
CA LYS A 325 -18.63 -12.46 14.00
C LYS A 325 -18.08 -11.55 15.09
N LEU A 326 -16.76 -11.53 15.29
CA LEU A 326 -16.12 -10.61 16.23
C LEU A 326 -16.38 -9.15 15.86
N ILE A 327 -16.21 -8.79 14.59
CA ILE A 327 -16.45 -7.42 14.13
C ILE A 327 -17.92 -7.05 14.35
N CYS A 328 -18.88 -7.93 14.00
CA CYS A 328 -20.30 -7.72 14.29
C CYS A 328 -20.58 -7.50 15.79
N LEU A 329 -19.95 -8.32 16.64
CA LEU A 329 -20.06 -8.17 18.09
C LEU A 329 -19.50 -6.81 18.54
N ALA A 330 -18.35 -6.40 18.01
CA ALA A 330 -17.73 -5.14 18.34
C ALA A 330 -18.64 -3.94 18.00
N GLN A 331 -19.38 -4.00 16.89
CA GLN A 331 -20.32 -2.92 16.53
C GLN A 331 -21.50 -2.77 17.50
N THR A 332 -21.91 -3.86 18.16
CA THR A 332 -23.12 -3.90 19.00
C THR A 332 -22.84 -3.89 20.50
N LYS A 333 -21.60 -4.15 20.91
CA LYS A 333 -21.17 -4.20 22.32
C LYS A 333 -20.31 -3.00 22.66
N GLN A 334 -20.28 -2.66 23.95
CA GLN A 334 -19.30 -1.72 24.46
C GLN A 334 -17.90 -2.35 24.43
N LYS A 335 -16.88 -1.48 24.37
CA LYS A 335 -15.48 -1.89 24.40
C LYS A 335 -15.22 -2.73 25.68
N PRO A 336 -14.57 -3.90 25.55
CA PRO A 336 -14.16 -4.70 26.69
C PRO A 336 -13.35 -3.87 27.69
N SER A 337 -13.56 -4.11 28.98
CA SER A 337 -12.92 -3.32 30.06
C SER A 337 -11.47 -3.73 30.30
N SER A 338 -11.07 -4.89 29.76
CA SER A 338 -9.70 -5.40 29.84
C SER A 338 -9.29 -6.08 28.54
N LEU A 339 -7.97 -6.13 28.31
CA LEU A 339 -7.39 -6.86 27.20
C LEU A 339 -7.63 -8.37 27.29
N ALA A 340 -7.70 -8.92 28.51
CA ALA A 340 -8.04 -10.32 28.72
C ALA A 340 -9.44 -10.66 28.19
N GLU A 341 -10.41 -9.76 28.40
CA GLU A 341 -11.77 -9.89 27.87
C GLU A 341 -11.80 -9.80 26.34
N LEU A 342 -11.04 -8.89 25.74
CA LEU A 342 -10.89 -8.84 24.28
C LEU A 342 -10.27 -10.13 23.72
N LYS A 343 -9.24 -10.68 24.37
CA LYS A 343 -8.62 -11.96 23.98
C LYS A 343 -9.60 -13.14 24.11
N MET A 344 -10.48 -13.14 25.12
CA MET A 344 -11.54 -14.15 25.23
C MET A 344 -12.52 -14.08 24.04
N LEU A 345 -12.90 -12.88 23.61
CA LEU A 345 -13.76 -12.70 22.44
C LEU A 345 -13.07 -13.16 21.14
N PHE A 346 -11.74 -13.06 21.08
CA PHE A 346 -10.93 -13.47 19.93
C PHE A 346 -10.56 -14.96 19.92
N MET A 347 -10.81 -15.70 21.01
CA MET A 347 -10.44 -17.13 21.10
C MET A 347 -10.99 -18.01 19.97
N PRO A 348 -12.24 -17.85 19.49
CA PRO A 348 -12.73 -18.62 18.35
C PRO A 348 -11.89 -18.38 17.09
N THR A 349 -11.55 -17.12 16.79
CA THR A 349 -10.67 -16.78 15.66
C THR A 349 -9.28 -17.41 15.82
N MET A 350 -8.70 -17.39 17.03
CA MET A 350 -7.42 -18.06 17.32
C MET A 350 -7.45 -19.57 17.16
N HIS A 351 -8.58 -20.21 17.49
CA HIS A 351 -8.76 -21.65 17.27
C HIS A 351 -8.67 -21.97 15.77
N GLU A 352 -9.35 -21.21 14.93
CA GLU A 352 -9.30 -21.40 13.47
C GLU A 352 -7.92 -21.08 12.89
N ILE A 353 -7.22 -20.05 13.40
CA ILE A 353 -5.83 -19.76 13.01
C ILE A 353 -4.92 -20.95 13.34
N SER A 354 -5.12 -21.58 14.50
CA SER A 354 -4.37 -22.77 14.88
C SER A 354 -4.65 -23.96 13.96
N ALA A 355 -5.88 -24.10 13.44
CA ALA A 355 -6.21 -25.12 12.45
C ALA A 355 -5.48 -24.89 11.12
N VAL A 356 -5.34 -23.64 10.66
CA VAL A 356 -4.53 -23.28 9.49
C VAL A 356 -3.07 -23.69 9.68
N MET A 357 -2.49 -23.39 10.85
CA MET A 357 -1.11 -23.73 11.18
C MET A 357 -0.90 -25.24 11.24
N LYS A 358 -1.85 -25.99 11.80
CA LYS A 358 -1.82 -27.45 11.85
C LYS A 358 -1.73 -28.07 10.45
N VAL A 359 -2.54 -27.60 9.50
CA VAL A 359 -2.45 -28.08 8.11
C VAL A 359 -1.08 -27.80 7.51
N ALA A 360 -0.48 -26.64 7.83
CA ALA A 360 0.85 -26.28 7.37
C ALA A 360 1.94 -27.20 7.95
N ASP A 361 1.87 -27.51 9.25
CA ASP A 361 2.86 -28.36 9.92
C ASP A 361 2.76 -29.84 9.49
N GLU A 362 1.57 -30.31 9.13
CA GLU A 362 1.34 -31.66 8.60
C GLU A 362 1.69 -31.79 7.11
N THR A 363 2.01 -30.69 6.42
CA THR A 363 2.34 -30.70 4.98
C THR A 363 3.78 -31.18 4.75
N PRO A 364 4.01 -32.24 3.95
CA PRO A 364 5.35 -32.72 3.62
C PRO A 364 6.17 -31.67 2.83
N MET A 365 7.49 -31.63 3.04
CA MET A 365 8.36 -30.69 2.33
C MET A 365 8.44 -30.92 0.81
N ASP A 366 8.13 -32.13 0.35
CA ASP A 366 8.05 -32.51 -1.06
C ASP A 366 6.64 -32.35 -1.65
N ASP A 367 5.68 -31.83 -0.88
CA ASP A 367 4.34 -31.53 -1.39
C ASP A 367 4.41 -30.48 -2.51
N ARG A 368 3.70 -30.74 -3.61
CA ARG A 368 3.60 -29.84 -4.78
C ARG A 368 3.11 -28.42 -4.42
N CYS A 369 2.43 -28.27 -3.29
CA CYS A 369 1.87 -27.04 -2.76
C CYS A 369 2.68 -26.45 -1.60
N ASP A 370 3.81 -27.03 -1.20
CA ASP A 370 4.64 -26.57 -0.06
C ASP A 370 4.89 -25.05 -0.10
N GLN A 371 5.28 -24.49 -1.25
CA GLN A 371 5.51 -23.05 -1.39
C GLN A 371 4.24 -22.19 -1.16
N HIS A 372 3.07 -22.70 -1.56
CA HIS A 372 1.79 -22.02 -1.32
C HIS A 372 1.44 -22.06 0.16
N VAL A 373 1.58 -23.25 0.76
CA VAL A 373 1.26 -23.50 2.16
C VAL A 373 2.15 -22.65 3.08
N ARG A 374 3.43 -22.48 2.72
CA ARG A 374 4.35 -21.55 3.40
C ARG A 374 3.85 -20.11 3.33
N ILE A 375 3.48 -19.61 2.15
CA ILE A 375 2.96 -18.23 2.03
C ILE A 375 1.74 -18.04 2.93
N VAL A 376 0.79 -18.98 2.92
CA VAL A 376 -0.41 -18.90 3.77
C VAL A 376 -0.06 -18.99 5.26
N ARG A 377 0.89 -19.87 5.63
CA ARG A 377 1.39 -20.01 7.01
C ARG A 377 2.00 -18.71 7.52
N GLU A 378 2.85 -18.06 6.75
CA GLU A 378 3.46 -16.79 7.17
C GLU A 378 2.42 -15.66 7.21
N ALA A 379 1.45 -15.70 6.29
CA ALA A 379 0.43 -14.65 6.18
C ALA A 379 -0.65 -14.74 7.27
N VAL A 380 -1.02 -15.94 7.74
CA VAL A 380 -2.22 -16.14 8.59
C VAL A 380 -2.17 -15.31 9.89
N SER A 381 -0.98 -15.04 10.41
CA SER A 381 -0.78 -14.20 11.60
C SER A 381 -1.36 -12.80 11.43
N VAL A 382 -1.47 -12.28 10.19
CA VAL A 382 -2.10 -10.99 9.89
C VAL A 382 -3.52 -10.87 10.45
N LEU A 383 -4.25 -11.98 10.55
CA LEU A 383 -5.63 -12.05 11.06
C LEU A 383 -5.71 -11.88 12.59
N THR A 384 -4.56 -11.70 13.26
CA THR A 384 -4.49 -11.33 14.68
C THR A 384 -4.49 -9.81 14.92
N TRP A 385 -4.56 -8.99 13.86
CA TRP A 385 -4.65 -7.53 13.95
C TRP A 385 -5.69 -7.00 14.96
N PRO A 386 -6.84 -7.65 15.26
CA PRO A 386 -7.80 -7.10 16.23
C PRO A 386 -7.30 -7.06 17.67
N VAL A 387 -6.25 -7.82 18.00
CA VAL A 387 -5.77 -8.02 19.39
C VAL A 387 -4.29 -7.70 19.59
N VAL A 388 -3.64 -7.06 18.61
CA VAL A 388 -2.20 -6.76 18.68
C VAL A 388 -1.88 -5.79 19.83
N GLU A 389 -0.74 -6.04 20.46
CA GLU A 389 -0.17 -5.23 21.54
C GLU A 389 1.00 -4.41 21.00
N ASP A 390 1.23 -3.23 21.58
CA ASP A 390 2.41 -2.36 21.33
C ASP A 390 2.57 -1.76 19.92
N ILE A 391 1.80 -2.22 18.94
CA ILE A 391 1.77 -1.69 17.56
C ILE A 391 0.32 -1.45 17.13
N THR A 392 0.10 -0.46 16.27
CA THR A 392 -1.23 -0.24 15.70
C THR A 392 -1.60 -1.38 14.75
N PRO A 393 -2.88 -1.78 14.64
CA PRO A 393 -3.30 -2.83 13.72
C PRO A 393 -2.87 -2.57 12.28
N LEU A 394 -2.91 -1.32 11.82
CA LEU A 394 -2.46 -0.98 10.48
C LEU A 394 -0.97 -1.28 10.28
N ASN A 395 -0.12 -0.85 11.22
CA ASN A 395 1.32 -1.08 11.13
C ASN A 395 1.63 -2.58 11.23
N TYR A 396 0.93 -3.32 12.10
CA TYR A 396 1.05 -4.77 12.18
C TYR A 396 0.75 -5.45 10.84
N VAL A 397 -0.34 -5.08 10.18
CA VAL A 397 -0.70 -5.63 8.86
C VAL A 397 0.34 -5.28 7.80
N VAL A 398 0.90 -4.06 7.84
CA VAL A 398 1.97 -3.61 6.93
C VAL A 398 3.26 -4.40 7.16
N ASP A 399 3.62 -4.69 8.41
CA ASP A 399 4.82 -5.45 8.75
C ASP A 399 4.72 -6.90 8.25
N ILE A 400 3.58 -7.56 8.45
CA ILE A 400 3.34 -8.90 7.91
C ILE A 400 3.32 -8.89 6.38
N ASP A 401 2.64 -7.94 5.73
CA ASP A 401 2.64 -7.84 4.25
C ASP A 401 4.06 -7.61 3.70
N SER A 402 4.89 -6.84 4.41
CA SER A 402 6.28 -6.60 4.04
C SER A 402 7.16 -7.84 4.23
N SER A 403 6.95 -8.62 5.30
CA SER A 403 7.69 -9.85 5.57
C SER A 403 7.40 -10.95 4.55
N LEU A 404 6.24 -10.92 3.88
CA LEU A 404 5.85 -11.88 2.84
C LEU A 404 6.55 -11.66 1.49
N ARG A 405 7.18 -10.48 1.28
CA ARG A 405 7.77 -10.12 -0.01
C ARG A 405 8.79 -11.14 -0.55
N PRO A 406 9.76 -11.65 0.24
CA PRO A 406 10.71 -12.64 -0.25
C PRO A 406 10.03 -13.95 -0.69
N TYR A 407 8.95 -14.35 -0.01
CA TYR A 407 8.17 -15.53 -0.37
C TYR A 407 7.44 -15.32 -1.70
N TYR A 408 6.85 -14.15 -1.90
CA TYR A 408 6.20 -13.79 -3.16
C TYR A 408 7.17 -13.76 -4.34
N GLU A 409 8.35 -13.18 -4.16
CA GLU A 409 9.37 -13.08 -5.21
C GLU A 409 9.89 -14.47 -5.59
N LYS A 410 10.25 -15.28 -4.60
CA LYS A 410 10.69 -16.67 -4.82
C LYS A 410 9.63 -17.48 -5.55
N PHE A 411 8.38 -17.38 -5.11
CA PHE A 411 7.25 -18.06 -5.74
C PHE A 411 7.06 -17.60 -7.19
N GLN A 412 7.11 -16.29 -7.43
CA GLN A 412 6.95 -15.71 -8.75
C GLN A 412 8.06 -16.18 -9.70
N ILE A 413 9.32 -16.17 -9.27
CA ILE A 413 10.45 -16.66 -10.07
C ILE A 413 10.23 -18.13 -10.45
N TYR A 414 9.90 -18.97 -9.47
CA TYR A 414 9.69 -20.40 -9.68
C TYR A 414 8.60 -20.66 -10.75
N TYR A 415 7.40 -20.10 -10.57
CA TYR A 415 6.28 -20.36 -11.46
C TYR A 415 6.30 -19.56 -12.78
N SER A 416 7.12 -18.51 -12.89
CA SER A 416 7.36 -17.82 -14.17
C SER A 416 8.23 -18.63 -15.11
N SER A 417 9.06 -19.54 -14.58
CA SER A 417 9.94 -20.41 -15.35
C SER A 417 9.38 -21.82 -15.61
N ALA A 418 8.24 -22.16 -14.98
CA ALA A 418 7.65 -23.50 -15.05
C ALA A 418 6.88 -23.72 -16.37
N ALA A 419 7.20 -24.80 -17.09
CA ALA A 419 6.45 -25.22 -18.28
C ALA A 419 5.14 -25.93 -17.89
N ASN A 420 4.03 -25.44 -18.45
CA ASN A 420 2.63 -25.81 -18.19
C ASN A 420 2.12 -25.56 -16.75
N ASN A 421 0.96 -24.89 -16.65
CA ASN A 421 0.20 -24.53 -15.43
C ASN A 421 0.77 -23.46 -14.49
N GLY A 422 1.98 -22.92 -14.73
CA GLY A 422 2.54 -21.80 -13.94
C GLY A 422 1.61 -20.57 -13.82
N HIS A 423 0.81 -20.30 -14.85
CA HIS A 423 -0.13 -19.17 -14.87
C HIS A 423 -1.18 -19.22 -13.75
N VAL A 424 -1.73 -20.39 -13.43
CA VAL A 424 -2.75 -20.53 -12.37
C VAL A 424 -2.14 -20.23 -10.99
N HIS A 425 -0.91 -20.65 -10.76
CA HIS A 425 -0.17 -20.34 -9.53
C HIS A 425 0.14 -18.84 -9.40
N LEU A 426 0.50 -18.17 -10.50
CA LEU A 426 0.71 -16.73 -10.50
C LEU A 426 -0.59 -15.95 -10.29
N LEU A 427 -1.72 -16.42 -10.86
CA LEU A 427 -3.04 -15.85 -10.60
C LEU A 427 -3.46 -16.02 -9.13
N TRP A 428 -3.18 -17.18 -8.54
CA TRP A 428 -3.35 -17.42 -7.11
C TRP A 428 -2.54 -16.43 -6.27
N LEU A 429 -1.24 -16.27 -6.57
CA LEU A 429 -0.38 -15.32 -5.86
C LEU A 429 -0.91 -13.87 -5.97
N ASN A 430 -1.38 -13.47 -7.15
CA ASN A 430 -1.99 -12.15 -7.35
C ASN A 430 -3.29 -11.98 -6.56
N ALA A 431 -4.09 -13.04 -6.43
CA ALA A 431 -5.27 -13.04 -5.58
C ALA A 431 -4.91 -12.88 -4.10
N VAL A 432 -3.84 -13.55 -3.62
CA VAL A 432 -3.34 -13.39 -2.25
C VAL A 432 -2.85 -11.96 -2.00
N LYS A 433 -2.03 -11.40 -2.88
CA LYS A 433 -1.58 -10.00 -2.80
C LYS A 433 -2.75 -9.01 -2.78
N ARG A 434 -3.80 -9.30 -3.55
CA ARG A 434 -5.04 -8.52 -3.55
C ARG A 434 -5.77 -8.62 -2.21
N LEU A 435 -5.92 -9.82 -1.65
CA LEU A 435 -6.52 -10.04 -0.33
C LEU A 435 -5.79 -9.25 0.76
N MET A 436 -4.45 -9.33 0.80
CA MET A 436 -3.64 -8.58 1.77
C MET A 436 -3.82 -7.07 1.62
N ARG A 437 -3.84 -6.56 0.38
CA ARG A 437 -4.08 -5.14 0.12
C ARG A 437 -5.48 -4.70 0.56
N ASP A 438 -6.49 -5.51 0.26
CA ASP A 438 -7.88 -5.17 0.57
C ASP A 438 -8.12 -5.25 2.10
N LEU A 439 -7.49 -6.20 2.81
CA LEU A 439 -7.45 -6.26 4.28
C LEU A 439 -6.73 -5.06 4.90
N ARG A 440 -5.54 -4.70 4.41
CA ARG A 440 -4.81 -3.50 4.87
C ARG A 440 -5.65 -2.24 4.69
N PHE A 441 -6.34 -2.13 3.56
CA PHE A 441 -7.23 -1.00 3.31
C PHE A 441 -8.39 -0.96 4.31
N TYR A 442 -9.00 -2.11 4.59
CA TYR A 442 -10.06 -2.22 5.59
C TYR A 442 -9.57 -1.77 6.98
N VAL A 443 -8.43 -2.29 7.43
CA VAL A 443 -7.85 -1.93 8.73
C VAL A 443 -7.50 -0.44 8.77
N HIS A 444 -6.94 0.13 7.70
CA HIS A 444 -6.68 1.57 7.64
C HIS A 444 -7.95 2.41 7.79
N VAL A 445 -9.07 2.00 7.18
CA VAL A 445 -10.31 2.79 7.21
C VAL A 445 -11.09 2.62 8.51
N HIS A 446 -11.13 1.41 9.06
CA HIS A 446 -12.06 1.03 10.14
C HIS A 446 -11.39 0.67 11.46
N ALA A 447 -10.07 0.55 11.49
CA ALA A 447 -9.33 0.08 12.66
C ALA A 447 -7.87 0.53 12.67
N GLU A 448 -7.59 1.78 12.27
CA GLU A 448 -6.22 2.27 12.08
C GLU A 448 -5.39 2.14 13.37
N TYR A 449 -6.01 2.44 14.51
CA TYR A 449 -5.37 2.42 15.83
C TYR A 449 -5.82 1.25 16.71
N ALA A 450 -7.06 0.80 16.59
CA ALA A 450 -7.62 -0.32 17.35
C ALA A 450 -8.94 -0.78 16.71
N LEU A 451 -9.38 -2.00 17.03
CA LEU A 451 -10.74 -2.44 16.71
C LEU A 451 -11.76 -1.52 17.42
N GLU A 452 -12.66 -0.92 16.64
CA GLU A 452 -13.68 -0.01 17.15
C GLU A 452 -14.90 -0.76 17.71
N PHE A 453 -15.41 -0.29 18.85
CA PHE A 453 -16.57 -0.85 19.54
C PHE A 453 -17.70 0.18 19.65
N GLY A 454 -18.94 -0.30 19.57
CA GLY A 454 -20.14 0.50 19.84
C GLY A 454 -20.48 1.55 18.78
N VAL A 455 -19.97 1.43 17.55
CA VAL A 455 -20.26 2.35 16.44
C VAL A 455 -21.72 2.20 15.94
N GLY A 456 -22.36 1.06 16.22
CA GLY A 456 -23.80 0.85 16.00
C GLY A 456 -24.20 0.33 14.62
N HIS A 457 -23.26 0.00 13.74
CA HIS A 457 -23.56 -0.65 12.45
C HIS A 457 -24.17 -2.04 12.67
N THR A 458 -25.22 -2.35 11.91
CA THR A 458 -25.91 -3.65 12.00
C THR A 458 -25.79 -4.45 10.70
N THR A 459 -25.94 -5.77 10.79
CA THR A 459 -25.93 -6.64 9.61
C THR A 459 -27.11 -6.38 8.68
N GLU A 460 -28.19 -5.77 9.17
CA GLU A 460 -29.38 -5.40 8.39
C GLU A 460 -29.09 -4.27 7.38
N GLU A 461 -28.11 -3.40 7.69
CA GLU A 461 -27.73 -2.26 6.85
C GLU A 461 -26.78 -2.66 5.70
N VAL A 462 -26.17 -3.85 5.79
CA VAL A 462 -25.14 -4.32 4.84
C VAL A 462 -25.64 -4.36 3.39
N PRO A 463 -26.81 -4.94 3.04
CA PRO A 463 -27.27 -4.99 1.65
C PRO A 463 -27.44 -3.60 1.03
N ASP A 464 -27.98 -2.65 1.79
CA ASP A 464 -28.17 -1.27 1.33
C ASP A 464 -26.84 -0.53 1.18
N ALA A 465 -25.88 -0.76 2.10
CA ALA A 465 -24.54 -0.21 2.01
C ALA A 465 -23.78 -0.73 0.78
N LEU A 466 -23.85 -2.04 0.51
CA LEU A 466 -23.27 -2.66 -0.69
C LEU A 466 -23.87 -2.08 -1.97
N LYS A 467 -25.20 -1.95 -2.02
CA LYS A 467 -25.91 -1.37 -3.16
C LYS A 467 -25.53 0.09 -3.41
N LYS A 468 -25.43 0.92 -2.36
CA LYS A 468 -24.96 2.30 -2.46
C LYS A 468 -23.54 2.36 -3.04
N ARG A 469 -22.68 1.43 -2.64
CA ARG A 469 -21.28 1.36 -3.10
C ARG A 469 -21.18 0.93 -4.57
N GLU A 470 -21.97 -0.06 -4.99
CA GLU A 470 -22.08 -0.47 -6.38
C GLU A 470 -22.55 0.69 -7.27
N LEU A 471 -23.65 1.36 -6.89
CA LEU A 471 -24.15 2.56 -7.57
C LEU A 471 -23.09 3.67 -7.65
N ALA A 472 -22.36 3.91 -6.56
CA ALA A 472 -21.30 4.90 -6.53
C ALA A 472 -20.17 4.57 -7.53
N TYR A 473 -19.76 3.29 -7.59
CA TYR A 473 -18.78 2.81 -8.55
C TYR A 473 -19.25 2.94 -10.00
N GLU A 474 -20.50 2.57 -10.29
CA GLU A 474 -21.09 2.74 -11.62
C GLU A 474 -21.11 4.22 -12.03
N VAL A 475 -21.56 5.11 -11.14
CA VAL A 475 -21.57 6.56 -11.38
C VAL A 475 -20.16 7.10 -11.65
N ALA A 476 -19.15 6.66 -10.89
CA ALA A 476 -17.76 7.06 -11.12
C ALA A 476 -17.23 6.55 -12.47
N THR A 477 -17.55 5.32 -12.83
CA THR A 477 -17.17 4.70 -14.11
C THR A 477 -17.81 5.44 -15.29
N LEU A 478 -19.09 5.80 -15.18
CA LEU A 478 -19.81 6.58 -16.18
C LEU A 478 -19.24 8.00 -16.30
N LYS A 479 -18.90 8.66 -15.19
CA LYS A 479 -18.22 9.97 -15.19
C LYS A 479 -16.87 9.92 -15.91
N LYS A 480 -16.08 8.87 -15.67
CA LYS A 480 -14.80 8.65 -16.35
C LYS A 480 -14.97 8.44 -17.85
N LYS A 481 -15.86 7.53 -18.26
CA LYS A 481 -16.19 7.30 -19.67
C LYS A 481 -16.67 8.57 -20.38
N ASN A 482 -17.43 9.42 -19.69
CA ASN A 482 -17.90 10.68 -20.25
C ASN A 482 -16.76 11.72 -20.37
N ALA A 483 -15.87 11.80 -19.38
CA ALA A 483 -14.68 12.65 -19.44
C ALA A 483 -13.72 12.24 -20.58
N ASP A 484 -13.56 10.95 -20.83
CA ASP A 484 -12.74 10.43 -21.93
C ASP A 484 -13.37 10.71 -23.31
N LYS A 485 -14.70 10.63 -23.43
CA LYS A 485 -15.44 11.08 -24.64
C LYS A 485 -15.27 12.57 -24.90
N VAL A 486 -15.34 13.42 -23.86
CA VAL A 486 -15.13 14.88 -23.99
C VAL A 486 -13.69 15.21 -24.39
N LYS A 487 -12.70 14.46 -23.91
CA LYS A 487 -11.29 14.60 -24.37
C LYS A 487 -11.12 14.18 -25.83
N HIS A 488 -11.74 13.10 -26.28
CA HIS A 488 -11.72 12.70 -27.69
C HIS A 488 -12.41 13.71 -28.60
N PHE A 489 -13.49 14.36 -28.15
CA PHE A 489 -14.17 15.41 -28.91
C PHE A 489 -13.27 16.66 -29.10
N LYS A 490 -12.56 17.09 -28.05
CA LYS A 490 -11.61 18.22 -28.12
C LYS A 490 -10.36 17.95 -28.97
N ILE A 491 -9.91 16.69 -29.04
CA ILE A 491 -8.80 16.27 -29.93
C ILE A 491 -9.28 16.22 -31.39
N GLY A 492 -10.55 15.85 -31.63
CA GLY A 492 -11.20 15.92 -32.94
C GLY A 492 -11.30 17.35 -33.49
N GLU A 493 -11.67 18.32 -32.66
CA GLU A 493 -11.74 19.74 -33.05
C GLU A 493 -10.35 20.32 -33.41
N LYS A 494 -9.29 19.95 -32.69
CA LYS A 494 -7.92 20.38 -33.02
C LYS A 494 -7.39 19.78 -34.33
N LYS A 495 -7.82 18.56 -34.71
CA LYS A 495 -7.47 17.97 -36.02
C LYS A 495 -8.33 18.52 -37.16
N GLY A 496 -9.58 18.91 -36.90
CA GLY A 496 -10.45 19.60 -37.87
C GLY A 496 -9.94 21.01 -38.24
N SER A 497 -9.27 21.69 -37.31
CA SER A 497 -8.67 23.02 -37.55
C SER A 497 -7.43 23.03 -38.46
N MET A 498 -6.79 21.87 -38.73
CA MET A 498 -5.59 21.81 -39.59
C MET A 498 -5.87 21.47 -41.06
N PHE A 499 -7.12 21.15 -41.43
CA PHE A 499 -7.50 20.81 -42.83
C PHE A 499 -8.36 21.87 -43.53
N GLY A 500 -8.50 23.08 -42.95
CA GLY A 500 -9.38 24.15 -43.43
C GLY A 500 -8.72 25.29 -44.23
N LYS A 501 -7.53 25.10 -44.84
CA LYS A 501 -6.91 26.10 -45.73
C LYS A 501 -6.21 25.45 -46.92
N SER A 502 -6.99 24.94 -47.87
CA SER A 502 -6.56 24.79 -49.27
C SER A 502 -7.79 24.52 -50.15
N LEU A 503 -8.59 25.55 -50.39
CA LEU A 503 -9.53 25.63 -51.51
C LEU A 503 -9.93 27.10 -51.71
N ALA A 504 -8.97 27.85 -52.24
CA ALA A 504 -9.16 29.13 -52.93
C ALA A 504 -7.87 29.41 -53.71
N VAL A 505 -7.80 28.89 -54.94
CA VAL A 505 -7.50 29.55 -56.24
C VAL A 505 -7.72 28.47 -57.31
#